data_AF-A0A3D4QWG3-F1
#
_entry.id   AF-A0A3D4QWG3-F1
#
_cell.length_a   1.000
_cell.length_b   1.000
_cell.length_c   1.000
_cell.angle_alpha   90.00
_cell.angle_beta   90.00
_cell.angle_gamma   90.00
#
_symmetry.space_group_name_H-M   'P 1'
#
loop_
_entity.id
_entity.type
_entity.pdbx_description
1 polymer ?
#
loop_
_entity_poly.entity_id
_entity_poly.type
_entity_poly.pdbx_seq_one_letter_code
_entity_poly.pdbx_strand_id
1 'polypeptide(L)'
;IPELTTNIFSIPKLLVMRDSEISLGNLFSWESYQSLLNIIWHQNDRLIWNASSDYGLFYKFSLPFILMGGVKLSAKAVKSFRSKAFGYEAILLLGMVCSIFTCLIISRLNINKANSLHFYMLILLAIGIEEVFVICHKYPLIDKAIIAGYAIIFVFFMSYYFGSYNDQISYTFREGVDDAVAYVNNENFTDVAVDSSIYFPQILFFDQTPHDEYRETVKYTNYPSAFLNVEEFGKYKFGIDYDNIAQHEAYIIKNNQEHIFSALGYHVVRFKNYSVAHEK
;
A
#
# COMPACT_ATOMS: atom_id res chain seq x y z
N ILE A 1 4.13 -18.33 18.83
CA ILE A 1 4.01 -19.76 18.39
C ILE A 1 5.37 -20.13 17.80
N PRO A 2 6.01 -21.25 18.20
CA PRO A 2 7.27 -21.69 17.58
C PRO A 2 7.10 -21.96 16.08
N GLU A 3 8.19 -22.05 15.34
CA GLU A 3 8.13 -22.45 13.94
C GLU A 3 7.52 -23.85 13.83
N LEU A 4 6.62 -24.04 12.87
CA LEU A 4 6.02 -25.34 12.57
C LEU A 4 6.58 -25.81 11.23
N THR A 5 7.46 -26.80 11.24
CA THR A 5 7.97 -27.43 10.02
C THR A 5 7.24 -28.74 9.74
N THR A 6 6.81 -28.92 8.49
CA THR A 6 6.28 -30.19 7.97
C THR A 6 7.06 -30.57 6.71
N ASN A 7 6.81 -31.77 6.18
CA ASN A 7 7.44 -32.21 4.92
C ASN A 7 6.96 -31.45 3.67
N ILE A 8 5.91 -30.63 3.78
CA ILE A 8 5.28 -29.93 2.64
C ILE A 8 5.38 -28.40 2.79
N PHE A 9 5.29 -27.89 4.02
CA PHE A 9 5.38 -26.45 4.29
C PHE A 9 5.97 -26.18 5.67
N SER A 10 6.53 -24.99 5.83
CA SER A 10 6.86 -24.42 7.14
C SER A 10 5.97 -23.21 7.44
N ILE A 11 5.63 -23.01 8.70
CA ILE A 11 5.03 -21.77 9.21
C ILE A 11 6.10 -21.11 10.08
N PRO A 12 6.70 -20.00 9.63
CA PRO A 12 7.75 -19.34 10.39
C PRO A 12 7.21 -18.85 11.74
N LYS A 13 8.08 -18.86 12.75
CA LYS A 13 7.78 -18.25 14.04
C LYS A 13 7.45 -16.77 13.85
N LEU A 14 6.24 -16.37 14.18
CA LEU A 14 5.91 -14.95 14.32
C LEU A 14 6.60 -14.40 15.56
N LEU A 15 7.58 -13.52 15.35
CA LEU A 15 8.41 -12.95 16.40
C LEU A 15 7.60 -12.05 17.35
N VAL A 16 6.70 -11.26 16.78
CA VAL A 16 5.84 -10.32 17.51
C VAL A 16 4.45 -10.32 16.87
N MET A 17 3.39 -10.35 17.68
CA MET A 17 2.02 -10.12 17.22
C MET A 17 1.77 -8.61 17.15
N ARG A 18 1.11 -8.13 16.10
CA ARG A 18 0.71 -6.71 15.97
C ARG A 18 -0.59 -6.42 16.75
N ASP A 19 -0.67 -6.91 17.98
CA ASP A 19 -1.84 -6.76 18.85
C ASP A 19 -2.09 -5.30 19.29
N SER A 20 -1.02 -4.50 19.40
CA SER A 20 -1.08 -3.07 19.69
C SER A 20 -1.86 -2.24 18.66
N GLU A 21 -2.13 -2.80 17.47
CA GLU A 21 -2.97 -2.16 16.46
C GLU A 21 -4.47 -2.45 16.62
N ILE A 22 -4.86 -3.31 17.57
CA ILE A 22 -6.25 -3.68 17.81
C ILE A 22 -6.65 -3.19 19.21
N SER A 23 -7.74 -2.43 19.28
CA SER A 23 -8.29 -1.92 20.54
C SER A 23 -9.81 -1.90 20.51
N LEU A 24 -10.45 -2.62 21.44
CA LEU A 24 -11.89 -2.52 21.65
C LEU A 24 -12.30 -1.14 22.20
N GLY A 25 -11.38 -0.40 22.82
CA GLY A 25 -11.62 0.97 23.28
C GLY A 25 -11.98 1.91 22.13
N ASN A 26 -11.52 1.61 20.91
CA ASN A 26 -11.82 2.40 19.72
C ASN A 26 -13.33 2.40 19.37
N LEU A 27 -14.09 1.38 19.79
CA LEU A 27 -15.55 1.33 19.61
C LEU A 27 -16.29 2.44 20.36
N PHE A 28 -15.65 3.03 21.38
CA PHE A 28 -16.19 4.13 22.19
C PHE A 28 -15.53 5.48 21.88
N SER A 29 -14.58 5.51 20.93
CA SER A 29 -13.87 6.72 20.50
C SER A 29 -14.53 7.31 19.27
N TRP A 30 -14.95 8.58 19.36
CA TRP A 30 -15.52 9.30 18.22
C TRP A 30 -14.53 9.44 17.06
N GLU A 31 -13.23 9.58 17.37
CA GLU A 31 -12.16 9.68 16.39
C GLU A 31 -12.09 8.46 15.47
N SER A 32 -12.43 7.28 15.98
CA SER A 32 -12.44 6.03 15.21
C SER A 32 -13.57 6.03 14.17
N TYR A 33 -14.77 6.48 14.56
CA TYR A 33 -15.89 6.68 13.63
C TYR A 33 -15.59 7.78 12.62
N GLN A 34 -15.00 8.90 13.04
CA GLN A 34 -14.57 9.96 12.13
C GLN A 34 -13.57 9.45 11.10
N SER A 35 -12.61 8.63 11.51
CA SER A 35 -11.61 8.03 10.60
C SER A 35 -12.29 7.14 9.56
N LEU A 36 -13.21 6.27 9.98
CA LEU A 36 -13.99 5.42 9.09
C LEU A 36 -14.85 6.24 8.11
N LEU A 37 -15.60 7.23 8.63
CA LEU A 37 -16.43 8.12 7.82
C LEU A 37 -15.59 8.92 6.82
N ASN A 38 -14.40 9.38 7.23
CA ASN A 38 -13.49 10.07 6.33
C ASN A 38 -13.03 9.17 5.18
N ILE A 39 -12.70 7.90 5.45
CA ILE A 39 -12.35 6.94 4.40
C ILE A 39 -13.53 6.70 3.46
N ILE A 40 -14.74 6.49 3.99
CA ILE A 40 -15.93 6.25 3.16
C ILE A 40 -16.27 7.47 2.29
N TRP A 41 -16.23 8.68 2.88
CA TRP A 41 -16.67 9.91 2.22
C TRP A 41 -15.63 10.45 1.24
N HIS A 42 -14.38 10.59 1.69
CA HIS A 42 -13.31 11.17 0.89
C HIS A 42 -12.65 10.15 -0.04
N GLN A 43 -12.79 8.85 0.28
CA GLN A 43 -12.11 7.75 -0.44
C GLN A 43 -10.60 7.97 -0.57
N ASN A 44 -10.02 8.65 0.43
CA ASN A 44 -8.63 9.07 0.46
C ASN A 44 -8.17 9.20 1.91
N ASP A 45 -6.95 8.77 2.20
CA ASP A 45 -6.30 8.85 3.52
C ASP A 45 -5.00 9.67 3.50
N ARG A 46 -4.78 10.44 2.42
CA ARG A 46 -3.59 11.23 2.11
C ARG A 46 -2.32 10.41 1.88
N LEU A 47 -2.44 9.10 1.76
CA LEU A 47 -1.34 8.22 1.38
C LEU A 47 -1.44 7.98 -0.13
N ILE A 48 -0.52 8.57 -0.89
CA ILE A 48 -0.58 8.56 -2.36
C ILE A 48 -0.55 7.14 -2.94
N TRP A 49 0.08 6.20 -2.24
CA TRP A 49 0.16 4.79 -2.64
C TRP A 49 -1.13 3.99 -2.37
N ASN A 50 -2.08 4.53 -1.61
CA ASN A 50 -3.35 3.87 -1.31
C ASN A 50 -4.47 4.33 -2.25
N ALA A 51 -4.59 5.64 -2.42
CA ALA A 51 -5.58 6.23 -3.32
C ALA A 51 -5.11 7.60 -3.80
N SER A 52 -5.41 7.91 -5.06
CA SER A 52 -5.22 9.26 -5.58
C SER A 52 -6.18 10.25 -4.91
N SER A 53 -5.72 11.47 -4.66
CA SER A 53 -6.56 12.55 -4.13
C SER A 53 -7.67 12.92 -5.08
N ASP A 54 -7.43 12.81 -6.38
CA ASP A 54 -8.32 13.37 -7.40
C ASP A 54 -9.48 12.41 -7.70
N TYR A 55 -9.19 11.12 -7.82
CA TYR A 55 -10.17 10.10 -8.19
C TYR A 55 -10.76 9.38 -6.97
N GLY A 56 -9.96 9.11 -5.93
CA GLY A 56 -10.36 8.25 -4.82
C GLY A 56 -10.47 6.77 -5.21
N LEU A 57 -10.87 5.92 -4.26
CA LEU A 57 -10.92 4.47 -4.42
C LEU A 57 -11.91 3.94 -5.47
N PHE A 58 -13.11 4.52 -5.51
CA PHE A 58 -14.22 4.04 -6.33
C PHE A 58 -14.69 5.06 -7.37
N TYR A 59 -13.93 6.15 -7.54
CA TYR A 59 -14.40 7.44 -8.03
C TYR A 59 -15.36 8.13 -7.04
N LYS A 60 -15.03 9.37 -6.65
CA LYS A 60 -15.83 10.11 -5.65
C LYS A 60 -17.31 10.25 -6.02
N PHE A 61 -17.62 10.43 -7.31
CA PHE A 61 -19.01 10.52 -7.78
C PHE A 61 -19.79 9.21 -7.67
N SER A 62 -19.13 8.09 -7.34
CA SER A 62 -19.77 6.78 -7.13
C SER A 62 -20.48 6.68 -5.77
N LEU A 63 -20.18 7.57 -4.83
CA LEU A 63 -20.73 7.51 -3.47
C LEU A 63 -22.28 7.50 -3.42
N PRO A 64 -23.02 8.31 -4.19
CA PRO A 64 -24.47 8.22 -4.24
C PRO A 64 -25.00 6.85 -4.68
N PHE A 65 -24.33 6.17 -5.63
CA PHE A 65 -24.70 4.81 -6.04
C PHE A 65 -24.43 3.81 -4.91
N ILE A 66 -23.30 3.92 -4.22
CA ILE A 66 -22.99 3.07 -3.06
C ILE A 66 -24.07 3.22 -1.97
N LEU A 67 -24.49 4.46 -1.67
CA LEU A 67 -25.55 4.71 -0.70
C LEU A 67 -26.89 4.10 -1.15
N MET A 68 -27.25 4.27 -2.43
CA MET A 68 -28.45 3.66 -3.01
C MET A 68 -28.43 2.14 -2.93
N GLY A 69 -27.28 1.53 -3.23
CA GLY A 69 -27.07 0.08 -3.10
C GLY A 69 -27.24 -0.40 -1.67
N GLY A 70 -26.73 0.37 -0.69
CA GLY A 70 -26.93 0.09 0.73
C GLY A 70 -28.40 0.09 1.14
N VAL A 71 -29.17 1.09 0.68
CA VAL A 71 -30.62 1.16 0.90
C VAL A 71 -31.32 -0.05 0.26
N LYS A 72 -30.99 -0.37 -0.99
CA LYS A 72 -31.61 -1.47 -1.73
C LYS A 72 -31.32 -2.84 -1.11
N LEU A 73 -30.05 -3.09 -0.76
CA LEU A 73 -29.62 -4.33 -0.11
C LEU A 73 -30.34 -4.51 1.23
N SER A 74 -30.43 -3.44 2.03
CA SER A 74 -31.14 -3.44 3.31
C SER A 74 -32.63 -3.73 3.13
N ALA A 75 -33.29 -3.09 2.16
CA ALA A 75 -34.70 -3.32 1.87
C ALA A 75 -34.97 -4.77 1.43
N LYS A 76 -34.11 -5.34 0.57
CA LYS A 76 -34.20 -6.74 0.14
C LYS A 76 -34.02 -7.70 1.33
N ALA A 77 -33.02 -7.47 2.19
CA ALA A 77 -32.81 -8.29 3.37
C ALA A 77 -34.00 -8.27 4.34
N VAL A 78 -34.57 -7.09 4.62
CA VAL A 78 -35.78 -6.96 5.47
C VAL A 78 -36.96 -7.70 4.86
N LYS A 79 -37.14 -7.62 3.53
CA LYS A 79 -38.19 -8.35 2.82
C LYS A 79 -38.01 -9.86 2.96
N SER A 80 -36.82 -10.38 2.66
CA SER A 80 -36.50 -11.81 2.77
C SER A 80 -36.69 -12.34 4.19
N PHE A 81 -36.26 -11.58 5.20
CA PHE A 81 -36.46 -11.91 6.60
C PHE A 81 -37.94 -11.97 6.97
N ARG A 82 -38.74 -10.97 6.59
CA ARG A 82 -40.20 -10.95 6.83
C ARG A 82 -40.92 -12.09 6.13
N SER A 83 -40.49 -12.45 4.92
CA SER A 83 -41.06 -13.58 4.17
C SER A 83 -40.54 -14.95 4.63
N LYS A 84 -39.66 -15.00 5.66
CA LYS A 84 -38.99 -16.23 6.12
C LYS A 84 -38.30 -17.00 4.98
N ALA A 85 -37.84 -16.27 3.97
CA ALA A 85 -37.14 -16.83 2.83
C ALA A 85 -35.64 -16.59 3.01
N PHE A 86 -34.84 -17.57 2.61
CA PHE A 86 -33.40 -17.36 2.54
C PHE A 86 -33.09 -16.30 1.48
N GLY A 87 -32.31 -15.30 1.87
CA GLY A 87 -31.78 -14.27 0.98
C GLY A 87 -30.31 -14.03 1.30
N TYR A 88 -29.47 -14.02 0.26
CA TYR A 88 -28.03 -13.77 0.40
C TYR A 88 -27.75 -12.35 0.92
N GLU A 89 -28.73 -11.44 0.85
CA GLU A 89 -28.59 -10.06 1.30
C GLU A 89 -28.30 -9.96 2.81
N ALA A 90 -28.86 -10.86 3.61
CA ALA A 90 -28.58 -10.90 5.05
C ALA A 90 -27.11 -11.29 5.35
N ILE A 91 -26.53 -12.19 4.54
CA ILE A 91 -25.12 -12.59 4.66
C ILE A 91 -24.22 -11.42 4.27
N LEU A 92 -24.54 -10.72 3.18
CA LEU A 92 -23.79 -9.55 2.73
C LEU A 92 -23.82 -8.41 3.78
N LEU A 93 -24.99 -8.14 4.37
CA LEU A 93 -25.11 -7.15 5.44
C LEU A 93 -24.35 -7.56 6.70
N LEU A 94 -24.42 -8.83 7.10
CA LEU A 94 -23.65 -9.34 8.23
C LEU A 94 -22.15 -9.18 7.99
N GLY A 95 -21.67 -9.57 6.81
CA GLY A 95 -20.27 -9.39 6.42
C GLY A 95 -19.83 -7.93 6.40
N MET A 96 -20.70 -7.02 5.95
CA MET A 96 -20.44 -5.58 6.00
C MET A 96 -20.37 -5.06 7.45
N VAL A 97 -21.28 -5.49 8.32
CA VAL A 97 -21.26 -5.15 9.76
C VAL A 97 -19.98 -5.67 10.41
N CYS A 98 -19.58 -6.90 10.12
CA CYS A 98 -18.31 -7.44 10.60
C CYS A 98 -17.11 -6.62 10.10
N SER A 99 -17.14 -6.17 8.84
CA SER A 99 -16.05 -5.37 8.27
C SER A 99 -15.98 -3.97 8.88
N ILE A 100 -17.13 -3.32 9.10
CA ILE A 100 -17.22 -2.05 9.84
C ILE A 100 -16.68 -2.24 11.26
N PHE A 101 -17.09 -3.30 11.95
CA PHE A 101 -16.59 -3.62 13.28
C PHE A 101 -15.07 -3.79 13.28
N THR A 102 -14.52 -4.56 12.33
CA THR A 102 -13.07 -4.71 12.16
C THR A 102 -12.37 -3.38 11.90
N CYS A 103 -12.93 -2.51 11.06
CA CYS A 103 -12.37 -1.18 10.81
C CYS A 103 -12.35 -0.32 12.09
N LEU A 104 -13.41 -0.37 12.90
CA LEU A 104 -13.53 0.43 14.11
C LEU A 104 -12.56 -0.01 15.22
N ILE A 105 -12.24 -1.30 15.33
CA ILE A 105 -11.29 -1.78 16.35
C ILE A 105 -9.81 -1.57 15.95
N ILE A 106 -9.53 -1.22 14.69
CA ILE A 106 -8.17 -1.01 14.20
C ILE A 106 -7.68 0.41 14.49
N SER A 107 -6.56 0.51 15.18
CA SER A 107 -5.88 1.77 15.49
C SER A 107 -5.26 2.40 14.24
N ARG A 108 -5.39 3.73 14.12
CA ARG A 108 -4.91 4.55 12.99
C ARG A 108 -5.38 3.96 11.66
N LEU A 109 -6.70 3.82 11.53
CA LEU A 109 -7.34 3.31 10.33
C LEU A 109 -6.92 4.13 9.10
N ASN A 110 -6.57 3.42 8.04
CA ASN A 110 -6.26 3.97 6.73
C ASN A 110 -6.86 3.04 5.67
N ILE A 111 -6.74 3.39 4.39
CA ILE A 111 -7.36 2.64 3.30
C ILE A 111 -6.91 1.17 3.28
N ASN A 112 -5.60 0.90 3.39
CA ASN A 112 -5.10 -0.47 3.39
C ASN A 112 -5.65 -1.30 4.57
N LYS A 113 -5.80 -0.68 5.73
CA LYS A 113 -6.36 -1.34 6.92
C LYS A 113 -7.88 -1.54 6.82
N ALA A 114 -8.58 -0.71 6.05
CA ALA A 114 -10.01 -0.80 5.79
C ALA A 114 -10.37 -1.78 4.65
N ASN A 115 -9.41 -2.57 4.14
CA ASN A 115 -9.58 -3.40 2.96
C ASN A 115 -10.77 -4.38 3.03
N SER A 116 -11.10 -4.89 4.22
CA SER A 116 -12.26 -5.77 4.41
C SER A 116 -13.57 -5.10 4.01
N LEU A 117 -13.71 -3.78 4.18
CA LEU A 117 -14.90 -3.02 3.82
C LEU A 117 -14.99 -2.74 2.32
N HIS A 118 -13.85 -2.63 1.61
CA HIS A 118 -13.82 -2.26 0.20
C HIS A 118 -14.63 -3.20 -0.69
N PHE A 119 -14.56 -4.50 -0.42
CA PHE A 119 -15.32 -5.50 -1.16
C PHE A 119 -16.83 -5.26 -1.07
N TYR A 120 -17.35 -4.96 0.13
CA TYR A 120 -18.77 -4.65 0.30
C TYR A 120 -19.15 -3.34 -0.37
N MET A 121 -18.29 -2.32 -0.32
CA MET A 121 -18.52 -1.04 -1.01
C MET A 121 -18.64 -1.23 -2.53
N LEU A 122 -17.84 -2.11 -3.14
CA LEU A 122 -17.96 -2.48 -4.56
C LEU A 122 -19.29 -3.19 -4.87
N ILE A 123 -19.72 -4.10 -4.00
CA ILE A 123 -21.04 -4.75 -4.16
C ILE A 123 -22.16 -3.71 -4.09
N LEU A 124 -22.11 -2.80 -3.12
CA LEU A 124 -23.09 -1.72 -3.01
C LEU A 124 -23.07 -0.80 -4.23
N LEU A 125 -21.89 -0.48 -4.77
CA LEU A 125 -21.77 0.29 -6.00
C LEU A 125 -22.50 -0.41 -7.15
N ALA A 126 -22.26 -1.70 -7.36
CA ALA A 126 -22.90 -2.47 -8.42
C ALA A 126 -24.42 -2.52 -8.27
N ILE A 127 -24.92 -2.82 -7.06
CA ILE A 127 -26.36 -2.83 -6.75
C ILE A 127 -26.96 -1.43 -6.96
N GLY A 128 -26.25 -0.38 -6.58
CA GLY A 128 -26.69 1.00 -6.75
C GLY A 128 -26.87 1.40 -8.20
N ILE A 129 -25.90 1.07 -9.06
CA ILE A 129 -25.97 1.33 -10.50
C ILE A 129 -27.11 0.52 -11.13
N GLU A 130 -27.24 -0.77 -10.79
CA GLU A 130 -28.34 -1.62 -11.25
C GLU A 130 -29.70 -1.01 -10.87
N GLU A 131 -29.85 -0.54 -9.63
CA GLU A 131 -31.11 0.05 -9.17
C GLU A 131 -31.45 1.33 -9.95
N VAL A 132 -30.46 2.16 -10.29
CA VAL A 132 -30.67 3.32 -11.16
C VAL A 132 -31.19 2.88 -12.53
N PHE A 133 -30.60 1.86 -13.15
CA PHE A 133 -31.08 1.36 -14.45
C PHE A 133 -32.52 0.84 -14.38
N VAL A 134 -32.89 0.17 -13.28
CA VAL A 134 -34.26 -0.30 -13.05
C VAL A 134 -35.24 0.87 -12.88
N ILE A 135 -34.92 1.84 -12.04
CA ILE A 135 -35.77 3.02 -11.78
C ILE A 135 -35.91 3.85 -13.07
N CYS A 136 -34.81 4.02 -13.79
CA CYS A 136 -34.72 4.85 -14.99
C CYS A 136 -34.93 4.07 -16.30
N HIS A 137 -35.47 2.84 -16.28
CA HIS A 137 -35.62 2.00 -17.48
C HIS A 137 -36.35 2.65 -18.66
N LYS A 138 -37.23 3.64 -18.40
CA LYS A 138 -37.92 4.43 -19.44
C LYS A 138 -37.05 5.51 -20.10
N TYR A 139 -35.88 5.77 -19.53
CA TYR A 139 -34.93 6.80 -19.92
C TYR A 139 -33.55 6.17 -20.22
N PRO A 140 -33.42 5.36 -21.30
CA PRO A 140 -32.20 4.62 -21.61
C PRO A 140 -30.97 5.51 -21.89
N LEU A 141 -31.17 6.82 -22.06
CA LEU A 141 -30.10 7.81 -22.11
C LEU A 141 -29.34 7.93 -20.78
N ILE A 142 -30.00 7.68 -19.63
CA ILE A 142 -29.37 7.73 -18.31
C ILE A 142 -28.34 6.61 -18.17
N ASP A 143 -28.69 5.39 -18.55
CA ASP A 143 -27.78 4.24 -18.48
C ASP A 143 -26.54 4.46 -19.34
N LYS A 144 -26.75 4.95 -20.57
CA LYS A 144 -25.67 5.32 -21.50
C LYS A 144 -24.80 6.44 -20.93
N ALA A 145 -25.40 7.44 -20.29
CA ALA A 145 -24.67 8.55 -19.68
C ALA A 145 -23.81 8.09 -18.49
N ILE A 146 -24.30 7.18 -17.66
CA ILE A 146 -23.53 6.59 -16.55
C ILE A 146 -22.36 5.78 -17.09
N ILE A 147 -22.60 4.89 -18.06
CA ILE A 147 -21.55 4.08 -18.70
C ILE A 147 -20.48 4.99 -19.35
N ALA A 148 -20.92 5.99 -20.12
CA ALA A 148 -20.02 6.96 -20.73
C ALA A 148 -19.24 7.76 -19.68
N GLY A 149 -19.88 8.16 -18.57
CA GLY A 149 -19.24 8.87 -17.47
C GLY A 149 -18.10 8.06 -16.84
N TYR A 150 -18.34 6.77 -16.56
CA TYR A 150 -17.28 5.86 -16.07
C TYR A 150 -16.18 5.62 -17.11
N ALA A 151 -16.51 5.53 -18.40
CA ALA A 151 -15.51 5.38 -19.46
C ALA A 151 -14.62 6.64 -19.60
N ILE A 152 -15.23 7.82 -19.60
CA ILE A 152 -14.51 9.10 -19.71
C ILE A 152 -13.60 9.32 -18.50
N ILE A 153 -14.12 9.15 -17.28
CA ILE A 153 -13.29 9.32 -16.08
C ILE A 153 -12.17 8.28 -16.02
N PHE A 154 -12.40 7.06 -16.51
CA PHE A 154 -11.36 6.04 -16.60
C PHE A 154 -10.25 6.45 -17.57
N VAL A 155 -10.56 7.04 -18.73
CA VAL A 155 -9.54 7.57 -19.66
C VAL A 155 -8.71 8.69 -19.01
N PHE A 156 -9.36 9.61 -18.30
CA PHE A 156 -8.64 10.65 -17.54
C PHE A 156 -7.80 10.06 -16.42
N PHE A 157 -8.33 9.08 -15.68
CA PHE A 157 -7.60 8.36 -14.65
C PHE A 157 -6.36 7.69 -15.23
N MET A 158 -6.48 6.98 -16.37
CA MET A 158 -5.34 6.34 -17.03
C MET A 158 -4.27 7.35 -17.43
N SER A 159 -4.69 8.48 -18.01
CA SER A 159 -3.76 9.56 -18.41
C SER A 159 -3.04 10.16 -17.20
N TYR A 160 -3.76 10.37 -16.08
CA TYR A 160 -3.19 10.81 -14.81
C TYR A 160 -2.26 9.75 -14.19
N TYR A 161 -2.69 8.50 -14.15
CA TYR A 161 -2.03 7.38 -13.48
C TYR A 161 -0.68 7.06 -14.12
N PHE A 162 -0.65 6.99 -15.46
CA PHE A 162 0.59 6.74 -16.22
C PHE A 162 1.39 8.01 -16.53
N GLY A 163 0.80 9.19 -16.32
CA GLY A 163 1.48 10.47 -16.45
C GLY A 163 1.96 10.99 -15.09
N SER A 164 1.40 12.12 -14.66
CA SER A 164 1.87 12.86 -13.48
C SER A 164 1.89 12.07 -12.17
N TYR A 165 1.00 11.08 -11.99
CA TYR A 165 1.02 10.25 -10.81
C TYR A 165 2.23 9.31 -10.78
N ASN A 166 2.65 8.79 -11.94
CA ASN A 166 3.82 7.93 -12.04
C ASN A 166 5.08 8.68 -11.56
N ASP A 167 5.23 9.93 -11.97
CA ASP A 167 6.33 10.79 -11.51
C ASP A 167 6.28 11.01 -9.98
N GLN A 168 5.10 11.26 -9.42
CA GLN A 168 4.93 11.48 -7.98
C GLN A 168 5.20 10.22 -7.15
N ILE A 169 4.69 9.08 -7.62
CA ILE A 169 4.77 7.81 -6.90
C ILE A 169 6.18 7.21 -7.02
N SER A 170 6.96 7.59 -8.04
CA SER A 170 8.35 7.18 -8.25
C SER A 170 9.24 7.41 -7.03
N TYR A 171 9.06 8.54 -6.33
CA TYR A 171 9.84 8.87 -5.13
C TYR A 171 9.50 7.93 -3.96
N THR A 172 8.23 7.55 -3.85
CA THR A 172 7.74 6.66 -2.78
C THR A 172 8.24 5.24 -2.98
N PHE A 173 8.23 4.76 -4.23
CA PHE A 173 8.73 3.42 -4.58
C PHE A 173 10.21 3.40 -4.93
N ARG A 174 10.87 4.56 -4.87
CA ARG A 174 12.32 4.71 -4.97
C ARG A 174 12.85 4.25 -6.32
N GLU A 175 12.21 4.72 -7.39
CA GLU A 175 12.62 4.43 -8.77
C GLU A 175 14.12 4.75 -8.96
N GLY A 176 14.86 3.82 -9.57
CA GLY A 176 16.31 3.91 -9.80
C GLY A 176 17.17 3.17 -8.77
N VAL A 177 16.61 2.64 -7.68
CA VAL A 177 17.36 1.75 -6.77
C VAL A 177 17.75 0.45 -7.47
N ASP A 178 16.89 -0.07 -8.34
CA ASP A 178 17.15 -1.22 -9.20
C ASP A 178 18.36 -1.01 -10.11
N ASP A 179 18.39 0.11 -10.83
CA ASP A 179 19.52 0.47 -11.70
C ASP A 179 20.82 0.66 -10.88
N ALA A 180 20.72 1.29 -9.71
CA ALA A 180 21.86 1.50 -8.82
C ALA A 180 22.45 0.19 -8.30
N VAL A 181 21.60 -0.76 -7.88
CA VAL A 181 22.03 -2.10 -7.47
C VAL A 181 22.63 -2.87 -8.63
N ALA A 182 22.03 -2.80 -9.83
CA ALA A 182 22.57 -3.43 -11.03
C ALA A 182 23.95 -2.88 -11.39
N TYR A 183 24.15 -1.56 -11.30
CA TYR A 183 25.45 -0.92 -11.52
C TYR A 183 26.49 -1.40 -10.51
N VAL A 184 26.14 -1.40 -9.22
CA VAL A 184 27.01 -1.90 -8.14
C VAL A 184 27.44 -3.35 -8.38
N ASN A 185 26.53 -4.17 -8.89
CA ASN A 185 26.81 -5.58 -9.21
C ASN A 185 27.70 -5.72 -10.44
N ASN A 186 27.49 -4.93 -11.48
CA ASN A 186 28.30 -4.95 -12.71
C ASN A 186 29.75 -4.51 -12.45
N GLU A 187 29.96 -3.53 -11.58
CA GLU A 187 31.29 -3.06 -11.17
C GLU A 187 31.96 -4.00 -10.14
N ASN A 188 31.26 -5.04 -9.67
CA ASN A 188 31.74 -6.02 -8.69
C ASN A 188 32.17 -5.43 -7.34
N PHE A 189 31.53 -4.34 -6.88
CA PHE A 189 31.78 -3.82 -5.53
C PHE A 189 31.34 -4.84 -4.48
N THR A 190 32.15 -4.97 -3.43
CA THR A 190 32.03 -5.90 -2.31
C THR A 190 31.80 -5.21 -0.96
N ASP A 191 31.94 -3.88 -0.92
CA ASP A 191 31.59 -3.06 0.25
C ASP A 191 30.77 -1.83 -0.16
N VAL A 192 29.46 -1.86 0.12
CA VAL A 192 28.50 -0.89 -0.40
C VAL A 192 27.67 -0.29 0.72
N ALA A 193 27.80 1.02 0.92
CA ALA A 193 26.95 1.75 1.84
C ALA A 193 25.63 2.15 1.16
N VAL A 194 24.52 2.07 1.90
CA VAL A 194 23.17 2.31 1.39
C VAL A 194 22.49 3.41 2.21
N ASP A 195 21.97 4.42 1.53
CA ASP A 195 21.21 5.51 2.15
C ASP A 195 20.05 4.97 3.00
N SER A 196 19.87 5.56 4.19
CA SER A 196 18.87 5.16 5.18
C SER A 196 17.43 5.23 4.68
N SER A 197 17.19 5.97 3.60
CA SER A 197 15.87 6.00 3.01
C SER A 197 15.53 4.69 2.30
N ILE A 198 16.48 3.97 1.71
CA ILE A 198 16.18 2.77 0.93
C ILE A 198 15.77 1.63 1.86
N TYR A 199 14.67 0.94 1.55
CA TYR A 199 14.22 -0.18 2.36
C TYR A 199 15.03 -1.42 2.02
N PHE A 200 15.60 -2.08 3.04
CA PHE A 200 16.40 -3.29 2.87
C PHE A 200 15.73 -4.39 2.02
N PRO A 201 14.39 -4.60 2.04
CA PRO A 201 13.77 -5.61 1.17
C PRO A 201 13.89 -5.29 -0.32
N GLN A 202 14.06 -4.02 -0.69
CA GLN A 202 14.30 -3.63 -2.08
C GLN A 202 15.70 -3.99 -2.51
N ILE A 203 16.71 -3.72 -1.67
CA ILE A 203 18.08 -4.17 -1.95
C ILE A 203 18.11 -5.69 -2.05
N LEU A 204 17.50 -6.40 -1.08
CA LEU A 204 17.40 -7.86 -1.10
C LEU A 204 16.75 -8.39 -2.39
N PHE A 205 15.70 -7.72 -2.86
CA PHE A 205 14.97 -8.09 -4.07
C PHE A 205 15.76 -7.81 -5.36
N PHE A 206 16.37 -6.62 -5.49
CA PHE A 206 17.09 -6.23 -6.71
C PHE A 206 18.46 -6.88 -6.81
N ASP A 207 19.15 -7.08 -5.68
CA ASP A 207 20.44 -7.77 -5.64
C ASP A 207 20.27 -9.27 -5.86
N GLN A 208 19.08 -9.81 -5.57
CA GLN A 208 18.80 -11.25 -5.57
C GLN A 208 19.73 -12.02 -4.62
N THR A 209 20.08 -11.42 -3.48
CA THR A 209 20.94 -12.04 -2.48
C THR A 209 20.38 -13.42 -2.09
N PRO A 210 21.18 -14.50 -2.17
CA PRO A 210 20.74 -15.82 -1.77
C PRO A 210 20.18 -15.82 -0.34
N HIS A 211 19.05 -16.50 -0.15
CA HIS A 211 18.37 -16.52 1.16
C HIS A 211 19.26 -17.06 2.29
N ASP A 212 20.12 -18.04 2.03
CA ASP A 212 21.06 -18.58 3.01
C ASP A 212 22.10 -17.52 3.40
N GLU A 213 22.66 -16.80 2.42
CA GLU A 213 23.60 -15.71 2.67
C GLU A 213 22.96 -14.60 3.50
N TYR A 214 21.74 -14.16 3.15
CA TYR A 214 21.02 -13.16 3.94
C TYR A 214 20.80 -13.64 5.38
N ARG A 215 20.38 -14.89 5.57
CA ARG A 215 20.13 -15.46 6.90
C ARG A 215 21.39 -15.55 7.76
N GLU A 216 22.53 -15.84 7.15
CA GLU A 216 23.82 -15.99 7.83
C GLU A 216 24.48 -14.63 8.17
N THR A 217 24.28 -13.62 7.31
CA THR A 217 25.02 -12.35 7.38
C THR A 217 24.23 -11.19 7.99
N VAL A 218 22.89 -11.27 8.00
CA VAL A 218 22.06 -10.13 8.43
C VAL A 218 22.29 -9.76 9.89
N LYS A 219 22.54 -8.47 10.13
CA LYS A 219 22.53 -7.86 11.46
C LYS A 219 21.38 -6.87 11.58
N TYR A 220 20.64 -6.97 12.68
CA TYR A 220 19.52 -6.08 12.96
C TYR A 220 19.85 -5.16 14.13
N THR A 221 19.49 -3.88 14.02
CA THR A 221 19.71 -2.91 15.10
C THR A 221 18.64 -2.97 16.19
N ASN A 222 17.49 -3.59 15.91
CA ASN A 222 16.31 -3.52 16.78
C ASN A 222 15.61 -4.88 16.98
N TYR A 223 16.33 -5.99 16.84
CA TYR A 223 15.76 -7.32 17.03
C TYR A 223 15.56 -7.64 18.53
N PRO A 224 14.43 -8.23 18.94
CA PRO A 224 13.24 -8.56 18.14
C PRO A 224 12.29 -7.36 17.99
N SER A 225 11.73 -7.16 16.81
CA SER A 225 10.72 -6.13 16.52
C SER A 225 9.74 -6.62 15.44
N ALA A 226 8.52 -6.08 15.42
CA ALA A 226 7.57 -6.30 14.33
C ALA A 226 8.00 -5.62 13.02
N PHE A 227 8.82 -4.57 13.12
CA PHE A 227 9.42 -3.86 11.99
C PHE A 227 10.93 -3.83 12.22
N LEU A 228 11.64 -4.69 11.50
CA LEU A 228 13.08 -4.86 11.64
C LEU A 228 13.83 -3.80 10.83
N ASN A 229 14.87 -3.25 11.46
CA ASN A 229 15.84 -2.36 10.83
C ASN A 229 17.12 -3.16 10.65
N VAL A 230 17.59 -3.24 9.41
CA VAL A 230 18.83 -3.94 9.06
C VAL A 230 19.99 -2.97 9.13
N GLU A 231 21.07 -3.38 9.79
CA GLU A 231 22.36 -2.70 9.82
C GLU A 231 23.21 -3.11 8.62
N GLU A 232 23.33 -4.41 8.37
CA GLU A 232 24.08 -4.95 7.25
C GLU A 232 23.56 -6.34 6.85
N PHE A 233 23.81 -6.73 5.60
CA PHE A 233 23.76 -8.10 5.10
C PHE A 233 24.57 -8.20 3.80
N GLY A 234 25.17 -9.37 3.55
CA GLY A 234 26.07 -9.58 2.41
C GLY A 234 27.11 -8.45 2.34
N LYS A 235 27.13 -7.75 1.20
CA LYS A 235 28.00 -6.58 0.96
C LYS A 235 27.41 -5.21 1.33
N TYR A 236 26.15 -5.17 1.76
CA TYR A 236 25.41 -3.92 1.97
C TYR A 236 25.41 -3.51 3.44
N LYS A 237 25.74 -2.23 3.69
CA LYS A 237 25.69 -1.58 5.01
C LYS A 237 24.72 -0.40 4.97
N PHE A 238 23.72 -0.39 5.82
CA PHE A 238 22.63 0.58 5.80
C PHE A 238 22.87 1.71 6.79
N GLY A 239 22.51 2.92 6.38
CA GLY A 239 22.53 4.08 7.27
C GLY A 239 23.79 4.93 7.13
N ILE A 240 24.00 5.50 5.94
CA ILE A 240 25.06 6.49 5.70
C ILE A 240 24.91 7.68 6.65
N ASP A 241 25.98 7.98 7.40
CA ASP A 241 26.15 9.22 8.15
C ASP A 241 26.79 10.28 7.25
N TYR A 242 26.00 11.24 6.80
CA TYR A 242 26.45 12.28 5.88
C TYR A 242 27.38 13.33 6.52
N ASP A 243 27.39 13.43 7.85
CA ASP A 243 28.28 14.33 8.58
C ASP A 243 29.67 13.70 8.77
N ASN A 244 29.75 12.36 8.74
CA ASN A 244 30.98 11.61 8.89
C ASN A 244 30.98 10.36 7.99
N ILE A 245 31.27 10.58 6.69
CA ILE A 245 31.29 9.53 5.67
C ILE A 245 32.39 8.51 5.97
N ALA A 246 32.00 7.32 6.43
CA ALA A 246 32.88 6.15 6.54
C ALA A 246 33.32 5.68 5.13
N GLN A 247 34.54 5.16 5.00
CA GLN A 247 35.07 4.71 3.72
C GLN A 247 34.48 3.36 3.29
N HIS A 248 33.91 3.33 2.09
CA HIS A 248 33.38 2.15 1.39
C HIS A 248 33.77 2.19 -0.09
N GLU A 249 33.71 1.06 -0.79
CA GLU A 249 34.01 1.01 -2.23
C GLU A 249 32.97 1.79 -3.05
N ALA A 250 31.70 1.69 -2.66
CA ALA A 250 30.61 2.41 -3.30
C ALA A 250 29.49 2.80 -2.31
N TYR A 251 28.68 3.77 -2.72
CA TYR A 251 27.57 4.30 -1.95
C TYR A 251 26.34 4.44 -2.85
N ILE A 252 25.22 3.82 -2.47
CA ILE A 252 23.92 4.04 -3.10
C ILE A 252 23.23 5.18 -2.34
N ILE A 253 23.11 6.34 -2.98
CA ILE A 253 22.68 7.60 -2.36
C ILE A 253 21.46 8.19 -3.07
N LYS A 254 20.71 9.04 -2.38
CA LYS A 254 19.72 9.89 -3.04
C LYS A 254 20.39 10.95 -3.90
N ASN A 255 19.72 11.33 -4.99
CA ASN A 255 20.23 12.35 -5.91
C ASN A 255 20.48 13.72 -5.26
N ASN A 256 19.76 14.07 -4.21
CA ASN A 256 19.99 15.33 -3.50
C ASN A 256 21.28 15.34 -2.66
N GLN A 257 21.93 14.18 -2.47
CA GLN A 257 23.19 14.04 -1.72
C GLN A 257 24.43 13.93 -2.62
N GLU A 258 24.27 13.93 -3.95
CA GLU A 258 25.36 13.84 -4.93
C GLU A 258 26.46 14.89 -4.70
N HIS A 259 26.07 16.09 -4.24
CA HIS A 259 26.97 17.22 -4.02
C HIS A 259 28.02 16.96 -2.93
N ILE A 260 27.70 16.15 -1.91
CA ILE A 260 28.61 15.79 -0.82
C ILE A 260 29.75 14.93 -1.38
N PHE A 261 29.40 13.88 -2.12
CA PHE A 261 30.36 12.93 -2.71
C PHE A 261 31.20 13.57 -3.82
N SER A 262 30.58 14.41 -4.65
CA SER A 262 31.30 15.16 -5.69
C SER A 262 32.36 16.10 -5.10
N ALA A 263 32.06 16.76 -3.97
CA ALA A 263 33.02 17.62 -3.27
C ALA A 263 34.18 16.84 -2.66
N LEU A 264 33.94 15.58 -2.28
CA LEU A 264 34.97 14.64 -1.81
C LEU A 264 35.76 13.97 -2.95
N GLY A 265 35.45 14.27 -4.21
CA GLY A 265 36.18 13.76 -5.38
C GLY A 265 35.71 12.41 -5.92
N TYR A 266 34.58 11.89 -5.42
CA TYR A 266 34.00 10.64 -5.91
C TYR A 266 33.44 10.80 -7.33
N HIS A 267 33.49 9.73 -8.10
CA HIS A 267 32.73 9.60 -9.34
C HIS A 267 31.27 9.26 -9.00
N VAL A 268 30.33 10.01 -9.56
CA VAL A 268 28.90 9.86 -9.28
C VAL A 268 28.17 9.49 -10.56
N VAL A 269 27.55 8.30 -10.57
CA VAL A 269 26.69 7.82 -11.66
C VAL A 269 25.24 7.97 -11.23
N ARG A 270 24.49 8.75 -12.02
CA ARG A 270 23.12 9.13 -11.69
C ARG A 270 22.09 8.27 -12.41
N PHE A 271 21.13 7.78 -11.64
CA PHE A 271 19.90 7.14 -12.11
C PHE A 271 18.69 8.03 -11.74
N LYS A 272 17.48 7.47 -11.81
CA LYS A 272 16.21 8.19 -11.62
C LYS A 272 16.17 9.06 -10.36
N ASN A 273 15.93 8.46 -9.19
CA ASN A 273 15.91 9.19 -7.91
C ASN A 273 17.15 8.93 -7.04
N TYR A 274 18.04 8.05 -7.50
CA TYR A 274 19.23 7.59 -6.78
C TYR A 274 20.47 7.60 -7.68
N SER A 275 21.63 7.63 -7.03
CA SER A 275 22.94 7.64 -7.65
C SER A 275 23.87 6.65 -6.96
N VAL A 276 24.90 6.20 -7.67
CA VAL A 276 26.02 5.45 -7.09
C VAL A 276 27.25 6.36 -7.09
N ALA A 277 27.84 6.57 -5.92
CA ALA A 277 29.13 7.24 -5.78
C ALA A 277 30.23 6.20 -5.50
N HIS A 278 31.39 6.30 -6.15
CA HIS A 278 32.54 5.43 -5.92
C HIS A 278 33.87 6.14 -6.25
N GLU A 279 34.98 5.66 -5.72
CA GLU A 279 36.32 6.14 -6.10
C GLU A 279 36.65 5.69 -7.54
N LYS A 280 37.52 6.42 -8.23
CA LYS A 280 37.94 6.09 -9.61
C LYS A 280 38.92 4.95 -9.68
#